data_AF-A0A3B9YL91-F1
#
_entry.id   AF-A0A3B9YL91-F1
#
_cell.length_a   1.000
_cell.length_b   1.000
_cell.length_c   1.000
_cell.angle_alpha   90.00
_cell.angle_beta   90.00
_cell.angle_gamma   90.00
#
_symmetry.space_group_name_H-M   'P 1'
#
loop_
_entity.id
_entity.type
_entity.pdbx_description
1 polymer ?
#
loop_
_entity_poly.entity_id
_entity_poly.type
_entity_poly.pdbx_seq_one_letter_code
_entity_poly.pdbx_strand_id
1 'polypeptide(L)'
;MGLDSRRLSLRSVPIPADMFDAVGDMTDAALEERLRRLAWVERRALVALLVHLSEFDSRRLYADRGQPSLFAYCRNILGYSEQGAYKRIQAARAARKHPMLLERLAFGEIHLAGIVVLAPHLRPDNVRGLLDAARGKSRRELERVAAGLSPRADAADSLRALPRPAMPALPPSMAPAESANSGTVPMLPPSM
;
A
#
# COMPACT_ATOMS: atom_id res chain seq x y z
N MET A 1 -13.18 -9.79 -26.94
CA MET A 1 -14.04 -10.83 -26.34
C MET A 1 -14.36 -10.49 -24.88
N GLY A 2 -15.52 -9.88 -24.62
CA GLY A 2 -16.41 -10.25 -23.50
C GLY A 2 -16.18 -9.79 -22.04
N LEU A 3 -15.54 -8.66 -21.74
CA LEU A 3 -15.36 -8.19 -20.34
C LEU A 3 -16.29 -7.05 -19.89
N ASP A 4 -17.47 -6.90 -20.51
CA ASP A 4 -18.39 -5.79 -20.19
C ASP A 4 -19.74 -6.19 -19.59
N SER A 5 -20.05 -7.48 -19.47
CA SER A 5 -21.40 -7.90 -19.02
C SER A 5 -21.54 -8.13 -17.51
N ARG A 6 -20.47 -7.97 -16.72
CA ARG A 6 -20.52 -8.18 -15.24
C ARG A 6 -20.09 -6.95 -14.43
N ARG A 7 -19.74 -5.83 -15.06
CA ARG A 7 -19.17 -4.66 -14.37
C ARG A 7 -20.13 -3.91 -13.45
N LEU A 8 -21.45 -4.16 -13.46
CA LEU A 8 -22.41 -3.23 -12.83
C LEU A 8 -23.60 -3.84 -12.07
N SER A 9 -23.75 -5.17 -11.96
CA SER A 9 -24.97 -5.75 -11.33
C SER A 9 -25.11 -5.53 -9.81
N LEU A 10 -24.05 -5.09 -9.11
CA LEU A 10 -24.14 -4.76 -7.68
C LEU A 10 -24.46 -3.28 -7.42
N ARG A 11 -24.47 -2.42 -8.45
CA ARG A 11 -24.84 -1.01 -8.31
C ARG A 11 -26.36 -0.78 -8.32
N SER A 12 -27.15 -1.83 -8.43
CA SER A 12 -28.59 -1.74 -8.72
C SER A 12 -29.48 -2.28 -7.60
N VAL A 13 -28.97 -2.56 -6.39
CA VAL A 13 -29.87 -2.75 -5.25
C VAL A 13 -30.28 -1.35 -4.80
N PRO A 14 -31.52 -0.90 -5.07
CA PRO A 14 -31.94 0.42 -4.65
C PRO A 14 -31.95 0.45 -3.13
N ILE A 15 -31.40 1.52 -2.54
CA ILE A 15 -31.57 1.81 -1.12
C ILE A 15 -33.01 2.35 -0.99
N PRO A 16 -33.90 1.68 -0.23
CA PRO A 16 -35.25 2.19 -0.01
C PRO A 16 -35.20 3.63 0.52
N ALA A 17 -36.00 4.52 -0.08
CA ALA A 17 -36.00 5.95 0.26
C ALA A 17 -36.57 6.22 1.67
N ASP A 18 -37.40 5.32 2.17
CA ASP A 18 -38.07 5.30 3.48
C ASP A 18 -37.26 4.59 4.57
N MET A 19 -35.99 4.26 4.31
CA MET A 19 -35.16 3.49 5.25
C MET A 19 -35.05 4.17 6.63
N PHE A 20 -35.03 5.51 6.68
CA PHE A 20 -34.94 6.25 7.94
C PHE A 20 -36.26 6.27 8.71
N ASP A 21 -37.40 6.31 8.02
CA ASP A 21 -38.73 6.30 8.66
C ASP A 21 -38.97 4.96 9.36
N ALA A 22 -38.68 3.85 8.67
CA ALA A 22 -38.76 2.50 9.24
C ALA A 22 -37.84 2.29 10.46
N VAL A 23 -36.71 3.01 10.53
CA VAL A 23 -35.81 2.99 11.69
C VAL A 23 -36.32 3.93 12.80
N GLY A 24 -36.97 5.04 12.44
CA GLY A 24 -37.55 6.00 13.38
C GLY A 24 -38.71 5.41 14.20
N ASP A 25 -39.43 4.43 13.66
CA ASP A 25 -40.52 3.75 14.35
C ASP A 25 -40.05 2.66 15.36
N MET A 26 -38.74 2.40 15.46
CA MET A 26 -38.20 1.39 16.37
C MET A 26 -38.10 1.92 17.80
N THR A 27 -38.44 1.08 18.79
CA THR A 27 -38.07 1.36 20.19
C THR A 27 -36.55 1.35 20.38
N ASP A 28 -36.04 2.10 21.35
CA ASP A 28 -34.60 2.16 21.69
C ASP A 28 -33.96 0.77 21.85
N ALA A 29 -34.62 -0.15 22.57
CA ALA A 29 -34.12 -1.50 22.79
C ALA A 29 -34.03 -2.32 21.49
N ALA A 30 -35.04 -2.21 20.62
CA ALA A 30 -35.05 -2.86 19.31
C ALA A 30 -33.98 -2.27 18.39
N LEU A 31 -33.77 -0.96 18.44
CA LEU A 31 -32.73 -0.26 17.68
C LEU A 31 -31.33 -0.71 18.12
N GLU A 32 -31.06 -0.76 19.42
CA GLU A 32 -29.77 -1.21 19.96
C GLU A 32 -29.48 -2.66 19.55
N GLU A 33 -30.46 -3.56 19.71
CA GLU A 33 -30.32 -4.96 19.33
C GLU A 33 -30.08 -5.12 17.82
N ARG A 34 -30.82 -4.34 17.00
CA ARG A 34 -30.63 -4.31 15.54
C ARG A 34 -29.24 -3.81 15.16
N LEU A 35 -28.75 -2.75 15.79
CA LEU A 35 -27.43 -2.19 15.53
C LEU A 35 -26.32 -3.19 15.89
N ARG A 36 -26.42 -3.86 17.05
CA ARG A 36 -25.47 -4.91 17.45
C ARG A 36 -25.42 -6.06 16.45
N ARG A 37 -26.58 -6.51 15.95
CA ARG A 37 -26.67 -7.53 14.89
C ARG A 37 -26.03 -7.07 13.59
N LEU A 38 -26.34 -5.86 13.12
CA LEU A 38 -25.78 -5.30 11.89
C LEU A 38 -24.25 -5.18 11.99
N ALA A 39 -23.72 -4.73 13.12
CA ALA A 39 -22.28 -4.66 13.34
C ALA A 39 -21.61 -6.05 13.29
N TRP A 40 -22.29 -7.09 13.79
CA TRP A 40 -21.80 -8.48 13.67
C TRP A 40 -21.82 -8.98 12.23
N VAL A 41 -22.90 -8.72 11.49
CA VAL A 41 -23.02 -9.06 10.06
C VAL A 41 -21.94 -8.35 9.25
N GLU A 42 -21.73 -7.06 9.50
CA GLU A 42 -20.70 -6.25 8.84
C GLU A 42 -19.30 -6.85 9.04
N ARG A 43 -18.93 -7.19 10.27
CA ARG A 43 -17.62 -7.79 10.56
C ARG A 43 -17.44 -9.14 9.88
N ARG A 44 -18.48 -9.97 9.81
CA ARG A 44 -18.43 -11.26 9.09
C ARG A 44 -18.31 -11.08 7.58
N ALA A 45 -19.01 -10.10 7.01
CA ALA A 45 -18.88 -9.75 5.60
C ALA A 45 -17.45 -9.27 5.29
N LEU A 46 -16.85 -8.46 6.16
CA LEU A 46 -15.47 -8.05 6.04
C LEU A 46 -14.51 -9.23 6.13
N VAL A 47 -14.69 -10.15 7.09
CA VAL A 47 -13.88 -11.37 7.20
C VAL A 47 -13.95 -12.21 5.93
N ALA A 48 -15.16 -12.45 5.41
CA ALA A 48 -15.36 -13.16 4.16
C ALA A 48 -14.64 -12.46 2.99
N LEU A 49 -14.77 -11.13 2.89
CA LEU A 49 -14.06 -10.33 1.90
C LEU A 49 -12.54 -10.51 2.00
N LEU A 50 -11.96 -10.45 3.20
CA LEU A 50 -10.51 -10.57 3.38
C LEU A 50 -9.99 -11.95 2.97
N VAL A 51 -10.72 -13.03 3.28
CA VAL A 51 -10.37 -14.39 2.85
C VAL A 51 -10.33 -14.48 1.33
N HIS A 52 -11.42 -14.05 0.65
CA HIS A 52 -11.51 -14.10 -0.80
C HIS A 52 -10.47 -13.20 -1.47
N LEU A 53 -10.26 -12.00 -0.93
CA LEU A 53 -9.26 -11.06 -1.44
C LEU A 53 -7.85 -11.64 -1.30
N SER A 54 -7.55 -12.35 -0.21
CA SER A 54 -6.25 -13.00 -0.01
C SER A 54 -6.00 -14.10 -1.04
N GLU A 55 -7.02 -14.89 -1.38
CA GLU A 55 -6.92 -15.96 -2.37
C GLU A 55 -6.83 -15.40 -3.80
N PHE A 56 -7.61 -14.35 -4.08
CA PHE A 56 -7.55 -13.60 -5.32
C PHE A 56 -6.15 -12.99 -5.56
N ASP A 57 -5.50 -12.51 -4.49
CA ASP A 57 -4.12 -12.02 -4.52
C ASP A 57 -3.12 -13.14 -4.85
N SER A 58 -3.17 -14.32 -4.19
CA SER A 58 -2.22 -15.41 -4.51
C SER A 58 -2.29 -15.85 -5.94
N ARG A 59 -3.51 -15.99 -6.45
CA ARG A 59 -3.75 -16.47 -7.80
C ARG A 59 -3.50 -15.37 -8.83
N ARG A 60 -3.21 -14.15 -8.37
CA ARG A 60 -2.99 -12.95 -9.19
C ARG A 60 -4.10 -12.71 -10.20
N LEU A 61 -5.35 -13.04 -9.84
CA LEU A 61 -6.51 -12.96 -10.75
C LEU A 61 -6.84 -11.54 -11.22
N TYR A 62 -6.24 -10.51 -10.61
CA TYR A 62 -6.30 -9.13 -11.11
C TYR A 62 -5.61 -8.97 -12.47
N ALA A 63 -4.58 -9.78 -12.78
CA ALA A 63 -3.86 -9.72 -14.05
C ALA A 63 -4.76 -10.11 -15.22
N ASP A 64 -5.55 -11.19 -15.06
CA ASP A 64 -6.54 -11.66 -16.06
C ASP A 64 -7.68 -10.65 -16.29
N ARG A 65 -7.80 -9.65 -15.40
CA ARG A 65 -8.77 -8.55 -15.50
C ARG A 65 -8.15 -7.26 -16.02
N GLY A 66 -6.92 -7.33 -16.55
CA GLY A 66 -6.20 -6.19 -17.13
C GLY A 66 -5.78 -5.15 -16.09
N GLN A 67 -5.69 -5.52 -14.81
CA GLN A 67 -5.26 -4.61 -13.75
C GLN A 67 -3.78 -4.86 -13.42
N PRO A 68 -2.95 -3.80 -13.31
CA PRO A 68 -1.51 -3.94 -13.08
C PRO A 68 -1.17 -4.43 -11.66
N SER A 69 -2.11 -4.37 -10.72
CA SER A 69 -1.95 -4.85 -9.35
C SER A 69 -3.30 -5.11 -8.68
N LEU A 70 -3.29 -5.83 -7.56
CA LEU A 70 -4.49 -5.96 -6.71
C LEU A 70 -4.98 -4.60 -6.20
N PHE A 71 -4.07 -3.66 -5.93
CA PHE A 71 -4.44 -2.31 -5.54
C PHE A 71 -5.25 -1.60 -6.63
N ALA A 72 -4.78 -1.66 -7.88
CA ALA A 72 -5.50 -1.11 -9.02
C ALA A 72 -6.87 -1.78 -9.20
N TYR A 73 -6.95 -3.10 -9.03
CA TYR A 73 -8.24 -3.81 -9.05
C TYR A 73 -9.20 -3.33 -7.96
N CYS A 74 -8.74 -3.20 -6.71
CA CYS A 74 -9.54 -2.69 -5.60
C CYS A 74 -10.05 -1.25 -5.84
N ARG A 75 -9.24 -0.39 -6.46
CA ARG A 75 -9.61 0.99 -6.77
C ARG A 75 -10.59 1.08 -7.93
N ASN A 76 -10.23 0.46 -9.06
CA ASN A 76 -10.89 0.67 -10.34
C ASN A 76 -12.14 -0.20 -10.49
N ILE A 77 -12.15 -1.40 -9.91
CA ILE A 77 -13.23 -2.38 -10.08
C ILE A 77 -14.10 -2.47 -8.83
N LEU A 78 -13.50 -2.58 -7.64
CA LEU A 78 -14.26 -2.68 -6.38
C LEU A 78 -14.67 -1.32 -5.79
N GLY A 79 -14.17 -0.21 -6.35
CA GLY A 79 -14.57 1.14 -5.96
C GLY A 79 -14.08 1.60 -4.58
N TYR A 80 -13.12 0.91 -3.96
CA TYR A 80 -12.56 1.35 -2.69
C TYR A 80 -11.76 2.64 -2.84
N SER A 81 -11.66 3.46 -1.79
CA SER A 81 -10.66 4.54 -1.70
C SER A 81 -9.23 3.97 -1.62
N GLU A 82 -8.20 4.80 -1.81
CA GLU A 82 -6.79 4.38 -1.69
C GLU A 82 -6.49 3.75 -0.33
N GLN A 83 -6.85 4.47 0.72
CA GLN A 83 -6.69 3.98 2.10
C GLN A 83 -7.56 2.75 2.37
N GLY A 84 -8.76 2.70 1.80
CA GLY A 84 -9.65 1.55 1.91
C GLY A 84 -9.09 0.28 1.26
N ALA A 85 -8.49 0.43 0.08
CA ALA A 85 -7.82 -0.65 -0.66
C ALA A 85 -6.56 -1.12 0.08
N TYR A 86 -5.68 -0.19 0.47
CA TYR A 86 -4.46 -0.49 1.21
C TYR A 86 -4.74 -1.32 2.47
N LYS A 87 -5.66 -0.86 3.33
CA LYS A 87 -5.97 -1.55 4.59
C LYS A 87 -6.49 -2.97 4.37
N ARG A 88 -7.38 -3.16 3.38
CA ARG A 88 -7.95 -4.47 3.05
C ARG A 88 -6.90 -5.42 2.50
N ILE A 89 -6.02 -4.95 1.61
CA ILE A 89 -4.93 -5.76 1.06
C ILE A 89 -3.96 -6.20 2.16
N GLN A 90 -3.52 -5.26 3.01
CA GLN A 90 -2.61 -5.56 4.11
C GLN A 90 -3.24 -6.55 5.11
N ALA A 91 -4.50 -6.34 5.48
CA ALA A 91 -5.21 -7.23 6.39
C ALA A 91 -5.45 -8.62 5.78
N ALA A 92 -5.81 -8.71 4.49
CA ALA A 92 -6.00 -9.98 3.79
C ALA A 92 -4.70 -10.80 3.74
N ARG A 93 -3.57 -10.14 3.43
CA ARG A 93 -2.24 -10.77 3.43
C ARG A 93 -1.82 -11.23 4.83
N ALA A 94 -2.06 -10.41 5.85
CA ALA A 94 -1.76 -10.77 7.24
C ALA A 94 -2.62 -11.94 7.71
N ALA A 95 -3.93 -11.91 7.44
CA ALA A 95 -4.88 -12.95 7.80
C ALA A 95 -4.54 -14.30 7.15
N ARG A 96 -4.03 -14.30 5.92
CA ARG A 96 -3.58 -15.54 5.29
C ARG A 96 -2.38 -16.18 5.99
N LYS A 97 -1.45 -15.36 6.49
CA LYS A 97 -0.30 -15.84 7.28
C LYS A 97 -0.72 -16.25 8.70
N HIS A 98 -1.70 -15.54 9.26
CA HIS A 98 -2.17 -15.72 10.64
C HIS A 98 -3.71 -15.75 10.70
N PRO A 99 -4.34 -16.90 10.41
CA PRO A 99 -5.80 -17.02 10.29
C PRO A 99 -6.59 -16.58 11.55
N MET A 100 -5.99 -16.69 12.74
CA MET A 100 -6.59 -16.25 14.01
C MET A 100 -6.97 -14.76 14.03
N LEU A 101 -6.37 -13.93 13.18
CA LEU A 101 -6.79 -12.54 12.98
C LEU A 101 -8.25 -12.41 12.56
N LEU A 102 -8.75 -13.34 11.75
CA LEU A 102 -10.12 -13.31 11.23
C LEU A 102 -11.15 -13.56 12.32
N GLU A 103 -10.84 -14.48 13.24
CA GLU A 103 -11.68 -14.77 14.39
C GLU A 103 -11.77 -13.55 15.32
N ARG A 104 -10.62 -12.98 15.70
CA ARG A 104 -10.56 -11.75 16.51
C ARG A 104 -11.31 -10.59 15.85
N LEU A 105 -11.21 -10.46 14.53
CA LEU A 105 -11.94 -9.46 13.76
C LEU A 105 -13.44 -9.72 13.76
N ALA A 106 -13.89 -10.97 13.58
CA ALA A 106 -15.31 -11.33 13.58
C ALA A 106 -15.98 -11.00 14.92
N PHE A 107 -15.30 -11.32 16.03
CA PHE A 107 -15.77 -11.02 17.38
C PHE A 107 -15.67 -9.54 17.75
N GLY A 108 -15.02 -8.71 16.93
CA GLY A 108 -14.84 -7.28 17.21
C GLY A 108 -13.77 -7.00 18.26
N GLU A 109 -12.90 -7.97 18.54
CA GLU A 109 -11.81 -7.84 19.51
C GLU A 109 -10.65 -7.02 18.95
N ILE A 110 -10.48 -7.03 17.62
CA ILE A 110 -9.58 -6.17 16.88
C ILE A 110 -10.30 -5.58 15.67
N HIS A 111 -9.95 -4.35 15.29
CA HIS A 111 -10.51 -3.68 14.13
C HIS A 111 -9.54 -3.71 12.93
N LEU A 112 -10.06 -3.52 11.70
CA LEU A 112 -9.29 -3.59 10.45
C LEU A 112 -8.01 -2.74 10.48
N ALA A 113 -8.11 -1.50 10.93
CA ALA A 113 -6.95 -0.61 11.03
C ALA A 113 -5.90 -1.09 12.06
N GLY A 114 -6.31 -1.82 13.08
CA GLY A 114 -5.45 -2.39 14.11
C GLY A 114 -4.66 -3.57 13.56
N ILE A 115 -5.29 -4.42 12.75
CA ILE A 115 -4.60 -5.49 12.01
C ILE A 115 -3.47 -4.90 11.16
N VAL A 116 -3.72 -3.79 10.46
CA VAL A 116 -2.70 -3.14 9.62
C VAL A 116 -1.51 -2.63 10.44
N VAL A 117 -1.76 -2.10 11.65
CA VAL A 117 -0.71 -1.64 12.57
C VAL A 117 0.11 -2.81 13.10
N LEU A 118 -0.53 -3.91 13.47
CA LEU A 118 0.15 -5.05 14.08
C LEU A 118 0.81 -5.98 13.06
N ALA A 119 0.31 -6.04 11.82
CA ALA A 119 0.75 -6.97 10.79
C ALA A 119 2.28 -7.07 10.61
N PRO A 120 3.07 -5.98 10.62
CA PRO A 120 4.53 -6.05 10.52
C PRO A 120 5.23 -6.74 11.70
N HIS A 121 4.56 -6.81 12.86
CA HIS A 121 5.13 -7.32 14.11
C HIS A 121 4.61 -8.72 14.48
N LEU A 122 3.65 -9.26 13.70
CA LEU A 122 3.14 -10.61 13.91
C LEU A 122 4.17 -11.64 13.47
N ARG A 123 4.42 -12.59 14.37
CA ARG A 123 5.26 -13.76 14.15
C ARG A 123 4.53 -15.01 14.67
N PRO A 124 4.87 -16.21 14.16
CA PRO A 124 4.21 -17.44 14.60
C PRO A 124 4.24 -17.66 16.11
N ASP A 125 5.31 -17.24 16.78
CA ASP A 125 5.55 -17.39 18.22
C ASP A 125 4.84 -16.35 19.10
N ASN A 126 4.56 -15.15 18.58
CA ASN A 126 3.98 -14.04 19.36
C ASN A 126 2.50 -13.75 19.05
N VAL A 127 1.95 -14.35 17.99
CA VAL A 127 0.64 -13.98 17.42
C VAL A 127 -0.47 -14.00 18.45
N ARG A 128 -0.50 -15.01 19.32
CA ARG A 128 -1.56 -15.15 20.34
C ARG A 128 -1.46 -14.05 21.40
N GLY A 129 -0.31 -13.94 22.04
CA GLY A 129 -0.09 -12.92 23.07
C GLY A 129 -0.29 -11.49 22.56
N LEU A 130 0.14 -11.20 21.33
CA LEU A 130 -0.06 -9.88 20.73
C LEU A 130 -1.54 -9.57 20.44
N LEU A 131 -2.31 -10.56 19.99
CA LEU A 131 -3.74 -10.37 19.76
C LEU A 131 -4.55 -10.27 21.06
N ASP A 132 -4.16 -11.02 22.09
CA ASP A 132 -4.77 -10.91 23.41
C ASP A 132 -4.48 -9.51 24.00
N ALA A 133 -3.25 -9.02 23.86
CA ALA A 133 -2.88 -7.67 24.26
C ALA A 133 -3.53 -6.58 23.40
N ALA A 134 -3.97 -6.88 22.18
CA ALA A 134 -4.61 -5.94 21.27
C ALA A 134 -6.13 -5.77 21.52
N ARG A 135 -6.73 -6.69 22.29
CA ARG A 135 -8.18 -6.76 22.50
C ARG A 135 -8.75 -5.44 23.00
N GLY A 136 -9.73 -4.91 22.26
CA GLY A 136 -10.48 -3.69 22.63
C GLY A 136 -9.67 -2.39 22.58
N LYS A 137 -8.41 -2.42 22.11
CA LYS A 137 -7.57 -1.22 22.02
C LYS A 137 -7.91 -0.38 20.81
N SER A 138 -7.84 0.94 20.99
CA SER A 138 -7.86 1.92 19.90
C SER A 138 -6.63 1.79 19.02
N ARG A 139 -6.72 2.32 17.80
CA ARG A 139 -5.57 2.39 16.88
C ARG A 139 -4.32 2.99 17.53
N ARG A 140 -4.46 4.11 18.27
CA ARG A 140 -3.34 4.80 18.93
C ARG A 140 -2.68 3.94 20.01
N GLU A 141 -3.47 3.14 20.72
CA GLU A 141 -2.96 2.19 21.71
C GLU A 141 -2.23 1.03 21.05
N LEU A 142 -2.73 0.54 19.91
CA LEU A 142 -2.05 -0.50 19.13
C LEU A 142 -0.74 0.00 18.53
N GLU A 143 -0.67 1.27 18.10
CA GLU A 143 0.57 1.89 17.64
C GLU A 143 1.62 1.96 18.77
N ARG A 144 1.18 2.24 20.01
CA ARG A 144 2.06 2.18 21.19
C ARG A 144 2.55 0.76 21.49
N VAL A 145 1.66 -0.24 21.40
CA VAL A 145 2.05 -1.66 21.56
C VAL A 145 3.08 -2.05 20.49
N ALA A 146 2.83 -1.67 19.24
CA ALA A 146 3.74 -1.94 18.12
C ALA A 146 5.12 -1.28 18.31
N ALA A 147 5.15 -0.01 18.76
CA ALA A 147 6.39 0.69 19.04
C ALA A 147 7.23 0.02 20.13
N GLY A 148 6.60 -0.54 21.17
CA GLY A 148 7.30 -1.30 22.22
C GLY A 148 7.94 -2.60 21.72
N LEU A 149 7.40 -3.22 20.67
CA LEU A 149 7.95 -4.44 20.06
C LEU A 149 9.10 -4.17 19.08
N SER A 150 9.25 -2.93 18.66
CA SER A 150 10.32 -2.49 17.77
C SER A 150 10.77 -1.11 18.20
N PRO A 151 11.50 -1.01 19.33
CA PRO A 151 12.18 0.23 19.68
C PRO A 151 12.98 0.63 18.45
N ARG A 152 12.70 1.81 17.89
CA ARG A 152 13.57 2.35 16.85
C ARG A 152 14.95 2.45 17.50
N ALA A 153 15.89 1.60 17.10
CA ALA A 153 17.28 1.98 17.17
C ALA A 153 17.36 3.31 16.43
N ASP A 154 17.84 4.36 17.10
CA ASP A 154 18.01 5.68 16.50
C ASP A 154 18.60 5.48 15.10
N ALA A 155 17.86 5.92 14.08
CA ALA A 155 18.29 5.73 12.70
C ALA A 155 19.65 6.39 12.58
N ALA A 156 20.69 5.61 12.24
CA ALA A 156 21.98 6.19 11.91
C ALA A 156 21.76 7.23 10.81
N ASP A 157 22.14 8.48 11.09
CA ASP A 157 22.03 9.58 10.14
C ASP A 157 22.69 9.18 8.82
N SER A 158 21.88 8.94 7.80
CA SER A 158 22.38 8.68 6.45
C SER A 158 22.72 10.02 5.81
N LEU A 159 23.94 10.50 6.01
CA LEU A 159 24.49 11.61 5.23
C LEU A 159 24.63 11.18 3.76
N ARG A 160 23.70 11.63 2.92
CA ARG A 160 23.84 11.52 1.46
C ARG A 160 24.83 12.60 1.00
N ALA A 161 26.04 12.18 0.64
CA ALA A 161 26.98 13.07 -0.04
C ALA A 161 26.35 13.59 -1.34
N LEU A 162 26.29 14.91 -1.49
CA LEU A 162 25.87 15.55 -2.73
C LEU A 162 26.91 15.28 -3.83
N PRO A 163 26.49 15.11 -5.09
CA PRO A 163 27.41 15.04 -6.21
C PRO A 163 28.32 16.27 -6.20
N ARG A 164 29.64 16.05 -6.28
CA ARG A 164 30.62 17.14 -6.40
C ARG A 164 30.25 17.95 -7.65
N PRO A 165 30.14 19.29 -7.58
CA PRO A 165 29.95 20.10 -8.78
C PRO A 165 31.07 19.77 -9.76
N ALA A 166 30.71 19.31 -10.96
CA ALA A 166 31.68 19.19 -12.04
C ALA A 166 32.17 20.60 -12.35
N MET A 167 33.46 20.87 -12.13
CA MET A 167 34.05 22.11 -12.61
C MET A 167 33.90 22.14 -14.12
N PRO A 168 33.42 23.26 -14.71
CA PRO A 168 33.33 23.37 -16.15
C PRO A 168 34.72 23.16 -16.75
N ALA A 169 34.82 22.21 -17.69
CA ALA A 169 36.03 21.99 -18.46
C ALA A 169 36.37 23.29 -19.21
N LEU A 170 37.59 23.80 -18.99
CA LEU A 170 38.12 24.89 -19.79
C LEU A 170 38.10 24.50 -21.27
N PRO A 171 37.67 25.38 -22.18
CA PRO A 171 37.67 25.08 -23.60
C PRO A 171 39.11 24.80 -24.09
N PRO A 172 39.30 23.89 -25.05
CA PRO A 172 40.62 23.62 -25.59
C PRO A 172 41.18 24.87 -26.26
N SER A 173 42.38 25.26 -25.83
CA SER A 173 43.18 26.32 -26.45
C SER A 173 43.49 25.93 -27.89
N MET A 174 42.90 26.63 -28.86
CA MET A 174 43.28 26.51 -30.27
C MET A 174 44.72 26.99 -30.44
N ALA A 175 45.61 26.08 -30.82
CA ALA A 175 46.92 26.44 -31.35
C ALA A 175 46.73 27.19 -32.70
N PRO A 176 47.56 28.18 -33.03
CA PRO A 176 47.46 28.89 -34.30
C PRO A 176 47.82 27.97 -35.47
N ALA A 177 46.97 27.95 -36.50
CA ALA A 177 47.27 27.33 -37.78
C ALA A 177 48.33 28.18 -38.50
N GLU A 178 49.52 27.62 -38.66
CA GLU A 178 50.63 28.20 -39.42
C GLU A 178 50.29 28.19 -40.92
N SER A 179 50.16 29.39 -41.48
CA SER A 179 49.95 29.62 -42.91
C SER A 179 51.27 29.48 -43.65
N ALA A 180 51.38 28.45 -44.49
CA ALA A 180 52.45 28.32 -45.46
C ALA A 180 52.27 29.36 -46.58
N ASN A 181 53.24 30.25 -46.77
CA ASN A 181 53.55 30.76 -48.10
C ASN A 181 55.04 31.08 -48.28
N SER A 182 55.53 30.68 -49.45
CA SER A 182 56.91 30.61 -49.92
C SER A 182 57.62 31.95 -50.05
N GLY A 183 58.95 31.92 -49.89
CA GLY A 183 59.83 32.80 -50.65
C GLY A 183 61.23 33.02 -50.08
N THR A 184 62.22 32.42 -50.75
CA THR A 184 63.61 32.92 -50.98
C THR A 184 64.76 32.16 -50.30
N VAL A 185 65.51 31.44 -51.13
CA VAL A 185 66.85 30.81 -51.02
C VAL A 185 67.91 31.95 -51.17
N PRO A 186 69.21 31.93 -50.70
CA PRO A 186 70.15 30.79 -50.67
C PRO A 186 71.24 30.77 -49.56
N MET A 187 71.98 29.65 -49.45
CA MET A 187 73.47 29.58 -49.47
C MET A 187 74.02 28.17 -49.15
N LEU A 188 74.90 27.68 -50.03
CA LEU A 188 75.90 26.58 -49.84
C LEU A 188 76.98 27.00 -48.81
N PRO A 189 77.95 26.17 -48.31
CA PRO A 189 78.53 24.88 -48.79
C PRO A 189 78.88 23.88 -47.62
N PRO A 190 79.91 23.00 -47.65
CA PRO A 190 80.48 22.09 -48.67
C PRO A 190 80.54 20.58 -48.25
N SER A 191 80.82 19.74 -49.25
CA SER A 191 81.69 18.53 -49.33
C SER A 191 81.81 17.49 -48.20
N MET A 192 81.56 16.22 -48.54
CA MET A 192 82.57 15.19 -48.85
C MET A 192 81.96 14.07 -49.69
#